data_AF-A0A9P4IHC7-F1
#
_entry.id   AF-A0A9P4IHC7-F1
#
_cell.length_a   1.000
_cell.length_b   1.000
_cell.length_c   1.000
_cell.angle_alpha   90.00
_cell.angle_beta   90.00
_cell.angle_gamma   90.00
#
_symmetry.space_group_name_H-M   'P 1'
#
loop_
_entity.id
_entity.type
_entity.pdbx_description
1 polymer ?
#
loop_
_entity_poly.entity_id
_entity_poly.type
_entity_poly.pdbx_seq_one_letter_code
_entity_poly.pdbx_strand_id
1 'polypeptide(L)'
;MPDPRLSFVRPIGASYYIRSSKLTADDYQGLVDRGWRRSGTLLYKPDNRLSCCAQYTIRIPVADFKPRKDQRTAVNKWNRFVLGDEYQKEAAKLYPISKEEKKRQRNEYDLARTIHESEYSEVRTPPEPAHRFEVTLEEDAFTQEKFVLFQNYQEHVHREPAAETTPGSFKRFLCGSPIIRETVHDHSTGKTKKLGSYHQVYRLDGRLIAMAVLDLLPHCVSGVYFMYHSDFEKWSFGKLSALREANLALEAAYSYYYMGYYIHSCQKMRYKGDYQPQYFLDLDTFAWDRLDEEATKLMEKKKYVSMSRERALKATQNGPAPSPNLDGSEGKDTQMTNQYEENGNSAESDSNFAVQSVADIDQAGASVIECGMPGVMSVDELEQQIDLDDINIKISPTTITKTSNIVSWDSGSMTDLKSLKGIIAELAACVGPEVMNSGTLVANFSRDSPTAG
;
A
#
# COMPACT_ATOMS: atom_id res chain seq x y z
N MET A 1 -25.37 -17.68 14.40
CA MET A 1 -24.45 -17.10 13.41
C MET A 1 -23.75 -15.92 14.07
N PRO A 2 -22.42 -15.80 13.96
CA PRO A 2 -21.71 -14.68 14.57
C PRO A 2 -22.09 -13.35 13.89
N ASP A 3 -22.14 -12.27 14.67
CA ASP A 3 -22.48 -10.92 14.20
C ASP A 3 -21.50 -10.49 13.08
N PRO A 4 -22.01 -10.04 11.92
CA PRO A 4 -21.19 -9.64 10.79
C PRO A 4 -20.31 -8.39 11.00
N ARG A 5 -20.03 -7.91 12.21
CA ARG A 5 -19.33 -6.63 12.42
C ARG A 5 -17.96 -6.70 13.13
N LEU A 6 -17.35 -7.89 13.31
CA LEU A 6 -16.18 -8.04 14.19
C LEU A 6 -14.97 -8.76 13.54
N SER A 7 -13.75 -8.30 13.83
CA SER A 7 -12.42 -8.75 13.32
C SER A 7 -11.64 -9.62 14.33
N PHE A 8 -10.56 -10.35 13.96
CA PHE A 8 -9.75 -11.27 14.83
C PHE A 8 -8.22 -11.26 14.49
N VAL A 9 -7.25 -11.69 15.36
CA VAL A 9 -5.77 -11.36 15.27
C VAL A 9 -4.75 -12.33 16.00
N ARG A 10 -3.50 -12.63 15.47
CA ARG A 10 -2.27 -13.23 16.14
C ARG A 10 -0.88 -13.00 15.42
N PRO A 11 0.30 -12.85 16.12
CA PRO A 11 1.65 -12.52 15.55
C PRO A 11 2.68 -13.66 15.25
N ILE A 12 3.66 -13.41 14.33
CA ILE A 12 4.82 -14.30 13.94
C ILE A 12 6.07 -13.52 13.38
N GLY A 13 7.24 -13.44 14.04
CA GLY A 13 8.55 -13.09 13.41
C GLY A 13 8.97 -11.60 13.33
N ALA A 14 9.97 -11.26 12.48
CA ALA A 14 10.56 -9.89 12.28
C ALA A 14 9.62 -8.82 11.71
N SER A 15 8.33 -9.13 11.72
CA SER A 15 7.24 -8.33 11.23
C SER A 15 6.06 -8.72 12.11
N TYR A 16 5.19 -7.78 12.40
CA TYR A 16 4.02 -8.10 13.20
C TYR A 16 2.91 -8.60 12.26
N TYR A 17 2.27 -9.71 12.61
CA TYR A 17 1.22 -10.33 11.81
C TYR A 17 -0.07 -10.39 12.59
N ILE A 18 -1.18 -10.35 11.87
CA ILE A 18 -2.52 -10.57 12.41
C ILE A 18 -3.33 -11.34 11.37
N ARG A 19 -4.29 -12.16 11.79
CA ARG A 19 -5.17 -12.87 10.85
C ARG A 19 -6.61 -12.52 11.13
N SER A 20 -7.27 -11.86 10.19
CA SER A 20 -8.68 -11.54 10.30
C SER A 20 -9.53 -12.34 9.32
N SER A 21 -10.68 -12.82 9.80
CA SER A 21 -11.74 -13.38 8.95
C SER A 21 -12.69 -12.33 8.41
N LYS A 22 -12.69 -11.13 9.00
CA LYS A 22 -13.62 -10.05 8.66
C LYS A 22 -13.04 -8.70 9.06
N LEU A 23 -13.19 -7.68 8.22
CA LEU A 23 -12.63 -6.35 8.46
C LEU A 23 -13.51 -5.31 7.77
N THR A 24 -13.82 -4.20 8.43
CA THR A 24 -14.50 -3.09 7.75
C THR A 24 -13.53 -2.41 6.77
N ALA A 25 -14.05 -1.72 5.77
CA ALA A 25 -13.20 -0.97 4.85
C ALA A 25 -12.47 0.19 5.56
N ASP A 26 -13.12 0.82 6.55
CA ASP A 26 -12.54 1.86 7.40
C ASP A 26 -11.38 1.34 8.27
N ASP A 27 -11.56 0.20 8.95
CA ASP A 27 -10.49 -0.38 9.76
C ASP A 27 -9.27 -0.72 8.88
N TYR A 28 -9.51 -1.31 7.70
CA TYR A 28 -8.40 -1.62 6.80
C TYR A 28 -7.72 -0.37 6.24
N GLN A 29 -8.50 0.71 6.01
CA GLN A 29 -7.96 1.99 5.60
C GLN A 29 -6.97 2.54 6.64
N GLY A 30 -7.38 2.60 7.91
CA GLY A 30 -6.50 3.03 9.00
C GLY A 30 -5.25 2.15 9.14
N LEU A 31 -5.38 0.84 8.94
CA LEU A 31 -4.22 -0.08 8.92
C LEU A 31 -3.26 0.23 7.75
N VAL A 32 -3.76 0.37 6.54
CA VAL A 32 -2.94 0.66 5.35
C VAL A 32 -2.21 2.00 5.48
N ASP A 33 -2.86 2.99 6.07
CA ASP A 33 -2.28 4.31 6.39
C ASP A 33 -1.22 4.28 7.49
N ARG A 34 -1.11 3.15 8.21
CA ARG A 34 -0.06 2.86 9.18
C ARG A 34 0.94 1.82 8.67
N GLY A 35 0.94 1.58 7.37
CA GLY A 35 1.93 0.72 6.70
C GLY A 35 1.63 -0.77 6.77
N TRP A 36 0.40 -1.18 7.10
CA TRP A 36 -0.01 -2.57 7.01
C TRP A 36 -0.35 -2.98 5.58
N ARG A 37 -0.18 -4.26 5.26
CA ARG A 37 -0.70 -4.90 4.04
C ARG A 37 -1.31 -6.25 4.35
N ARG A 38 -1.93 -6.87 3.35
CA ARG A 38 -2.55 -8.19 3.49
C ARG A 38 -2.20 -9.15 2.35
N SER A 39 -2.37 -10.42 2.63
CA SER A 39 -2.34 -11.56 1.73
C SER A 39 -3.48 -12.49 2.12
N GLY A 40 -4.61 -12.39 1.40
CA GLY A 40 -5.87 -12.98 1.83
C GLY A 40 -6.30 -12.47 3.20
N THR A 41 -6.43 -13.39 4.16
CA THR A 41 -6.82 -13.14 5.56
C THR A 41 -5.65 -12.81 6.49
N LEU A 42 -4.41 -12.94 6.02
CA LEU A 42 -3.21 -12.58 6.78
C LEU A 42 -2.89 -11.11 6.53
N LEU A 43 -2.83 -10.29 7.58
CA LEU A 43 -2.32 -8.93 7.54
C LEU A 43 -0.95 -8.89 8.20
N TYR A 44 -0.09 -8.01 7.73
CA TYR A 44 1.29 -7.91 8.18
C TYR A 44 1.81 -6.48 8.12
N LYS A 45 2.69 -6.17 9.07
CA LYS A 45 3.44 -4.91 9.19
C LYS A 45 4.93 -5.24 9.27
N PRO A 46 5.72 -4.91 8.24
CA PRO A 46 7.15 -5.24 8.24
C PRO A 46 7.95 -4.33 9.18
N ASP A 47 8.96 -4.88 9.87
CA ASP A 47 10.00 -4.03 10.47
C ASP A 47 10.97 -3.65 9.35
N ASN A 48 10.87 -2.42 8.87
CA ASN A 48 11.69 -1.94 7.76
C ASN A 48 13.18 -1.82 8.09
N ARG A 49 13.57 -1.79 9.37
CA ARG A 49 14.98 -1.81 9.79
C ARG A 49 15.57 -3.21 9.67
N LEU A 50 14.80 -4.23 10.01
CA LEU A 50 15.28 -5.61 10.09
C LEU A 50 15.02 -6.42 8.82
N SER A 51 13.94 -6.11 8.09
CA SER A 51 13.62 -6.72 6.80
C SER A 51 14.81 -6.66 5.83
N CYS A 52 14.96 -7.68 4.98
CA CYS A 52 16.05 -7.72 3.99
C CYS A 52 16.04 -6.51 3.05
N CYS A 53 14.85 -5.96 2.79
CA CYS A 53 14.62 -4.73 2.04
C CYS A 53 13.50 -3.93 2.71
N ALA A 54 13.66 -2.61 2.82
CA ALA A 54 12.61 -1.73 3.34
C ALA A 54 11.43 -1.63 2.37
N GLN A 55 10.22 -1.77 2.92
CA GLN A 55 8.95 -1.76 2.21
C GLN A 55 8.21 -0.46 2.54
N TYR A 56 8.30 0.51 1.65
CA TYR A 56 7.65 1.81 1.82
C TYR A 56 6.23 1.78 1.26
N THR A 57 5.25 2.15 2.07
CA THR A 57 3.90 2.40 1.58
C THR A 57 3.91 3.68 0.76
N ILE A 58 3.44 3.61 -0.49
CA ILE A 58 3.40 4.76 -1.40
C ILE A 58 1.99 5.09 -1.87
N ARG A 59 1.72 6.37 -2.12
CA ARG A 59 0.45 6.84 -2.66
C ARG A 59 0.60 8.02 -3.61
N ILE A 60 -0.31 8.06 -4.57
CA ILE A 60 -0.47 9.15 -5.53
C ILE A 60 -1.77 9.89 -5.21
N PRO A 61 -1.74 11.21 -4.94
CA PRO A 61 -2.94 12.05 -4.97
C PRO A 61 -3.45 12.13 -6.41
N VAL A 62 -4.57 11.47 -6.70
CA VAL A 62 -4.98 11.23 -8.10
C VAL A 62 -5.45 12.48 -8.83
N ALA A 63 -5.89 13.50 -8.09
CA ALA A 63 -6.21 14.82 -8.66
C ALA A 63 -4.97 15.56 -9.21
N ASP A 64 -3.79 15.28 -8.65
CA ASP A 64 -2.53 15.94 -9.04
C ASP A 64 -1.68 15.07 -9.98
N PHE A 65 -2.10 13.84 -10.25
CA PHE A 65 -1.34 12.86 -11.00
C PHE A 65 -1.11 13.32 -12.45
N LYS A 66 0.17 13.28 -12.88
CA LYS A 66 0.56 13.65 -14.24
C LYS A 66 1.39 12.53 -14.89
N PRO A 67 0.83 11.82 -15.88
CA PRO A 67 1.52 10.70 -16.50
C PRO A 67 2.72 11.16 -17.33
N ARG A 68 3.84 10.45 -17.19
CA ARG A 68 5.08 10.70 -17.94
C ARG A 68 4.93 10.32 -19.41
N LYS A 69 5.87 10.78 -20.24
CA LYS A 69 5.85 10.54 -21.70
C LYS A 69 5.80 9.05 -22.05
N ASP A 70 6.56 8.22 -21.36
CA ASP A 70 6.61 6.78 -21.59
C ASP A 70 5.32 6.06 -21.16
N GLN A 71 4.71 6.49 -20.05
CA GLN A 71 3.39 6.03 -19.58
C GLN A 71 2.30 6.36 -20.62
N ARG A 72 2.26 7.60 -21.11
CA ARG A 72 1.35 8.02 -22.19
C ARG A 72 1.59 7.23 -23.48
N THR A 73 2.85 6.97 -23.80
CA THR A 73 3.23 6.18 -24.98
C THR A 73 2.72 4.74 -24.89
N ALA A 74 2.76 4.12 -23.71
CA ALA A 74 2.24 2.77 -23.51
C ALA A 74 0.74 2.70 -23.82
N VAL A 75 -0.06 3.62 -23.25
CA VAL A 75 -1.52 3.67 -23.50
C VAL A 75 -1.82 3.94 -24.97
N ASN A 76 -1.18 4.93 -25.59
CA ASN A 76 -1.40 5.25 -27.00
C ASN A 76 -1.05 4.08 -27.94
N LYS A 77 -0.02 3.29 -27.61
CA LYS A 77 0.34 2.09 -28.37
C LYS A 77 -0.73 1.00 -28.22
N TRP A 78 -1.23 0.79 -27.00
CA TRP A 78 -2.33 -0.14 -26.74
C TRP A 78 -3.60 0.27 -27.49
N ASN A 79 -4.00 1.55 -27.41
CA ASN A 79 -5.18 2.07 -28.10
C ASN A 79 -5.09 1.87 -29.61
N ARG A 80 -3.95 2.17 -30.23
CA ARG A 80 -3.75 1.94 -31.66
C ARG A 80 -3.89 0.46 -32.04
N PHE A 81 -3.36 -0.44 -31.20
CA PHE A 81 -3.48 -1.87 -31.44
C PHE A 81 -4.93 -2.34 -31.38
N VAL A 82 -5.65 -1.98 -30.31
CA VAL A 82 -7.05 -2.39 -30.13
C VAL A 82 -7.96 -1.80 -31.21
N LEU A 83 -7.84 -0.50 -31.48
CA LEU A 83 -8.70 0.17 -32.45
C LEU A 83 -8.36 -0.27 -33.89
N GLY A 84 -7.08 -0.36 -34.22
CA GLY A 84 -6.60 -0.68 -35.57
C GLY A 84 -6.63 0.51 -36.53
N ASP A 85 -5.74 0.46 -37.53
CA ASP A 85 -5.55 1.56 -38.48
C ASP A 85 -6.78 1.80 -39.38
N GLU A 86 -7.56 0.75 -39.67
CA GLU A 86 -8.77 0.84 -40.49
C GLU A 86 -9.90 1.58 -39.74
N TYR A 87 -10.17 1.20 -38.49
CA TYR A 87 -11.09 1.93 -37.61
C TYR A 87 -10.71 3.40 -37.53
N GLN A 88 -9.43 3.71 -37.25
CA GLN A 88 -8.98 5.09 -37.08
C GLN A 88 -9.21 5.93 -38.34
N LYS A 89 -9.00 5.36 -39.53
CA LYS A 89 -9.23 6.05 -40.81
C LYS A 89 -10.71 6.34 -41.04
N GLU A 90 -11.58 5.34 -40.84
CA GLU A 90 -13.01 5.48 -41.10
C GLU A 90 -13.74 6.27 -40.00
N ALA A 91 -13.40 6.06 -38.73
CA ALA A 91 -13.92 6.84 -37.61
C ALA A 91 -13.57 8.34 -37.74
N ALA A 92 -12.38 8.68 -38.25
CA ALA A 92 -12.01 10.08 -38.50
C ALA A 92 -12.89 10.76 -39.57
N LYS A 93 -13.49 9.98 -40.49
CA LYS A 93 -14.45 10.47 -41.50
C LYS A 93 -15.86 10.57 -40.92
N LEU A 94 -16.31 9.56 -40.20
CA LEU A 94 -17.68 9.48 -39.64
C LEU A 94 -17.89 10.40 -38.43
N TYR A 95 -16.86 10.53 -37.59
CA TYR A 95 -16.91 11.28 -36.33
C TYR A 95 -15.81 12.35 -36.28
N PRO A 96 -15.88 13.37 -37.15
CA PRO A 96 -14.85 14.40 -37.20
C PRO A 96 -14.79 15.18 -35.89
N ILE A 97 -13.57 15.32 -35.36
CA ILE A 97 -13.29 16.12 -34.17
C ILE A 97 -13.22 17.61 -34.55
N SER A 98 -13.87 18.48 -33.77
CA SER A 98 -13.86 19.93 -34.00
C SER A 98 -12.45 20.53 -33.92
N LYS A 99 -12.26 21.72 -34.51
CA LYS A 99 -10.97 22.41 -34.46
C LYS A 99 -10.59 22.79 -33.03
N GLU A 100 -11.57 23.20 -32.23
CA GLU A 100 -11.42 23.52 -30.81
C GLU A 100 -10.95 22.29 -30.04
N GLU A 101 -11.57 21.15 -30.28
CA GLU A 101 -11.21 19.91 -29.59
C GLU A 101 -9.81 19.42 -30.01
N LYS A 102 -9.45 19.50 -31.30
CA LYS A 102 -8.08 19.22 -31.76
C LYS A 102 -7.05 20.14 -31.12
N LYS A 103 -7.39 21.42 -30.91
CA LYS A 103 -6.52 22.39 -30.23
C LYS A 103 -6.37 22.02 -28.75
N ARG A 104 -7.45 21.66 -28.06
CA ARG A 104 -7.45 21.19 -26.68
C ARG A 104 -6.55 19.96 -26.53
N GLN A 105 -6.75 18.95 -27.36
CA GLN A 105 -5.96 17.70 -27.39
C GLN A 105 -4.46 17.90 -27.60
N ARG A 106 -4.07 18.94 -28.32
CA ARG A 106 -2.66 19.28 -28.55
C ARG A 106 -2.00 19.92 -27.34
N ASN A 107 -2.76 20.67 -26.57
CA ASN A 107 -2.24 21.49 -25.47
C ASN A 107 -2.35 20.80 -24.10
N GLU A 108 -3.32 19.90 -23.94
CA GLU A 108 -3.63 19.25 -22.67
C GLU A 108 -3.78 17.74 -22.84
N TYR A 109 -3.14 16.98 -21.95
CA TYR A 109 -3.27 15.53 -21.92
C TYR A 109 -4.40 15.13 -20.97
N ASP A 110 -5.49 14.63 -21.55
CA ASP A 110 -6.63 14.09 -20.83
C ASP A 110 -6.43 12.59 -20.57
N LEU A 111 -6.03 12.26 -19.35
CA LEU A 111 -5.75 10.88 -18.94
C LEU A 111 -7.00 9.99 -19.03
N ALA A 112 -8.13 10.48 -18.52
CA ALA A 112 -9.38 9.72 -18.48
C ALA A 112 -9.81 9.35 -19.90
N ARG A 113 -9.90 10.36 -20.79
CA ARG A 113 -10.27 10.11 -22.19
C ARG A 113 -9.31 9.14 -22.88
N THR A 114 -7.99 9.30 -22.69
CA THR A 114 -7.01 8.44 -23.35
C THR A 114 -7.03 7.01 -22.82
N ILE A 115 -7.32 6.79 -21.54
CA ILE A 115 -7.48 5.43 -21.00
C ILE A 115 -8.70 4.74 -21.59
N HIS A 116 -9.83 5.46 -21.69
CA HIS A 116 -11.10 4.92 -22.16
C HIS A 116 -11.20 4.76 -23.68
N GLU A 117 -10.30 5.37 -24.45
CA GLU A 117 -10.36 5.42 -25.91
C GLU A 117 -10.49 4.04 -26.59
N SER A 118 -9.92 2.99 -25.99
CA SER A 118 -9.99 1.62 -26.51
C SER A 118 -10.96 0.71 -25.77
N GLU A 119 -11.60 1.18 -24.70
CA GLU A 119 -12.62 0.39 -23.99
C GLU A 119 -13.90 0.34 -24.82
N TYR A 120 -14.36 -0.86 -25.18
CA TYR A 120 -15.42 -1.08 -26.18
C TYR A 120 -16.73 -0.36 -25.85
N SER A 121 -17.05 -0.12 -24.57
CA SER A 121 -18.23 0.65 -24.16
C SER A 121 -18.18 2.12 -24.57
N GLU A 122 -16.98 2.66 -24.83
CA GLU A 122 -16.74 4.07 -25.17
C GLU A 122 -16.38 4.25 -26.66
N VAL A 123 -16.08 3.14 -27.36
CA VAL A 123 -15.75 3.13 -28.80
C VAL A 123 -17.03 3.38 -29.60
N ARG A 124 -16.98 4.36 -30.53
CA ARG A 124 -18.10 4.62 -31.44
C ARG A 124 -18.10 3.63 -32.58
N THR A 125 -19.21 2.90 -32.73
CA THR A 125 -19.45 1.99 -33.85
C THR A 125 -20.71 2.41 -34.62
N PRO A 126 -20.76 2.25 -35.96
CA PRO A 126 -19.69 1.74 -36.86
C PRO A 126 -18.56 2.77 -37.14
N PRO A 127 -17.38 2.36 -37.67
CA PRO A 127 -16.97 0.98 -37.96
C PRO A 127 -16.65 0.19 -36.68
N GLU A 128 -16.45 -1.12 -36.78
CA GLU A 128 -15.96 -1.93 -35.65
C GLU A 128 -14.44 -1.75 -35.46
N PRO A 129 -13.93 -1.73 -34.21
CA PRO A 129 -12.50 -1.74 -33.93
C PRO A 129 -11.88 -3.10 -34.32
N ALA A 130 -10.55 -3.13 -34.48
CA ALA A 130 -9.82 -4.36 -34.78
C ALA A 130 -9.94 -5.42 -33.67
N HIS A 131 -10.07 -4.98 -32.43
CA HIS A 131 -10.29 -5.84 -31.27
C HIS A 131 -11.34 -5.25 -30.33
N ARG A 132 -12.07 -6.13 -29.64
CA ARG A 132 -12.97 -5.77 -28.55
C ARG A 132 -12.21 -5.82 -27.22
N PHE A 133 -11.87 -4.67 -26.67
CA PHE A 133 -11.21 -4.57 -25.37
C PHE A 133 -12.18 -4.12 -24.28
N GLU A 134 -12.25 -4.85 -23.18
CA GLU A 134 -13.20 -4.59 -22.08
C GLU A 134 -12.47 -4.61 -20.74
N VAL A 135 -12.78 -3.62 -19.90
CA VAL A 135 -12.29 -3.54 -18.53
C VAL A 135 -13.49 -3.55 -17.59
N THR A 136 -13.57 -4.54 -16.71
CA THR A 136 -14.67 -4.65 -15.75
C THR A 136 -14.17 -4.84 -14.33
N LEU A 137 -14.94 -4.35 -13.36
CA LEU A 137 -14.69 -4.56 -11.95
C LEU A 137 -15.61 -5.68 -11.46
N GLU A 138 -15.03 -6.85 -11.21
CA GLU A 138 -15.71 -8.05 -10.74
C GLU A 138 -15.41 -8.32 -9.27
N GLU A 139 -16.21 -9.17 -8.61
CA GLU A 139 -15.88 -9.64 -7.27
C GLU A 139 -14.55 -10.42 -7.26
N ASP A 140 -13.84 -10.39 -6.12
CA ASP A 140 -12.64 -11.19 -5.86
C ASP A 140 -12.96 -12.70 -5.65
N ALA A 141 -14.00 -13.19 -6.33
CA ALA A 141 -14.35 -14.59 -6.34
C ALA A 141 -13.42 -15.40 -7.26
N PHE A 142 -13.22 -16.66 -6.86
CA PHE A 142 -12.51 -17.63 -7.67
C PHE A 142 -13.28 -17.92 -8.96
N THR A 143 -12.58 -17.90 -10.10
CA THR A 143 -13.05 -18.53 -11.33
C THR A 143 -11.91 -19.34 -11.93
N GLN A 144 -12.25 -20.36 -12.71
CA GLN A 144 -11.24 -21.15 -13.42
C GLN A 144 -10.43 -20.29 -14.40
N GLU A 145 -11.08 -19.34 -15.07
CA GLU A 145 -10.43 -18.41 -16.00
C GLU A 145 -9.35 -17.55 -15.30
N LYS A 146 -9.68 -16.96 -14.14
CA LYS A 146 -8.74 -16.16 -13.33
C LYS A 146 -7.57 -17.00 -12.82
N PHE A 147 -7.83 -18.24 -12.43
CA PHE A 147 -6.78 -19.16 -11.98
C PHE A 147 -5.82 -19.55 -13.12
N VAL A 148 -6.33 -19.79 -14.34
CA VAL A 148 -5.47 -20.08 -15.50
C VAL A 148 -4.55 -18.90 -15.83
N LEU A 149 -5.07 -17.67 -15.74
CA LEU A 149 -4.24 -16.46 -15.87
C LEU A 149 -3.15 -16.40 -14.79
N PHE A 150 -3.51 -16.66 -13.53
CA PHE A 150 -2.56 -16.68 -12.41
C PHE A 150 -1.46 -17.73 -12.63
N GLN A 151 -1.82 -18.95 -13.01
CA GLN A 151 -0.87 -20.04 -13.28
C GLN A 151 0.11 -19.66 -14.39
N ASN A 152 -0.39 -19.09 -15.50
CA ASN A 152 0.46 -18.59 -16.58
C ASN A 152 1.46 -17.54 -16.07
N TYR A 153 0.98 -16.58 -15.27
CA TYR A 153 1.82 -15.52 -14.71
C TYR A 153 2.89 -16.06 -13.76
N GLN A 154 2.55 -16.96 -12.85
CA GLN A 154 3.51 -17.57 -11.92
C GLN A 154 4.62 -18.32 -12.66
N GLU A 155 4.26 -19.11 -13.68
CA GLU A 155 5.22 -19.88 -14.47
C GLU A 155 6.16 -18.99 -15.30
N HIS A 156 5.64 -17.94 -15.94
CA HIS A 156 6.40 -17.15 -16.92
C HIS A 156 7.14 -15.96 -16.29
N VAL A 157 6.55 -15.31 -15.29
CA VAL A 157 7.09 -14.09 -14.67
C VAL A 157 7.84 -14.41 -13.37
N HIS A 158 7.30 -15.31 -12.55
CA HIS A 158 7.92 -15.73 -11.28
C HIS A 158 8.80 -16.97 -11.40
N ARG A 159 8.71 -17.72 -12.52
CA ARG A 159 9.44 -18.98 -12.73
C ARG A 159 9.12 -20.03 -11.66
N GLU A 160 7.91 -19.97 -11.11
CA GLU A 160 7.44 -20.93 -10.12
C GLU A 160 6.94 -22.21 -10.80
N PRO A 161 7.23 -23.40 -10.25
CA PRO A 161 6.71 -24.65 -10.79
C PRO A 161 5.18 -24.72 -10.72
N ALA A 162 4.55 -25.28 -11.76
CA ALA A 162 3.10 -25.48 -11.79
C ALA A 162 2.57 -26.30 -10.61
N ALA A 163 3.39 -27.19 -10.02
CA ALA A 163 3.05 -27.97 -8.84
C ALA A 163 2.82 -27.11 -7.57
N GLU A 164 3.41 -25.92 -7.51
CA GLU A 164 3.26 -24.99 -6.37
C GLU A 164 2.08 -24.04 -6.56
N THR A 165 1.63 -23.85 -7.81
CA THR A 165 0.49 -22.99 -8.15
C THR A 165 -0.81 -23.80 -8.16
N THR A 166 -1.45 -23.88 -6.99
CA THR A 166 -2.71 -24.63 -6.82
C THR A 166 -3.94 -23.71 -6.75
N PRO A 167 -5.15 -24.17 -7.11
CA PRO A 167 -6.38 -23.39 -6.92
C PRO A 167 -6.58 -22.93 -5.47
N GLY A 168 -6.17 -23.77 -4.50
CA GLY A 168 -6.25 -23.43 -3.07
C GLY A 168 -5.30 -22.28 -2.69
N SER A 169 -4.08 -22.27 -3.24
CA SER A 169 -3.14 -21.15 -3.02
C SER A 169 -3.67 -19.84 -3.60
N PHE A 170 -4.20 -19.88 -4.83
CA PHE A 170 -4.80 -18.71 -5.48
C PHE A 170 -6.00 -18.19 -4.69
N LYS A 171 -6.90 -19.08 -4.24
CA LYS A 171 -8.03 -18.71 -3.38
C LYS A 171 -7.57 -18.03 -2.09
N ARG A 172 -6.60 -18.63 -1.37
CA ARG A 172 -6.10 -18.07 -0.11
C ARG A 172 -5.38 -16.73 -0.29
N PHE A 173 -4.72 -16.54 -1.43
CA PHE A 173 -3.90 -15.35 -1.66
C PHE A 173 -4.73 -14.18 -2.19
N LEU A 174 -5.55 -14.44 -3.21
CA LEU A 174 -6.17 -13.40 -4.05
C LEU A 174 -7.69 -13.44 -4.07
N CYS A 175 -8.35 -14.37 -3.37
CA CYS A 175 -9.80 -14.42 -3.30
C CYS A 175 -10.30 -14.40 -1.85
N GLY A 176 -11.59 -14.10 -1.68
CA GLY A 176 -12.25 -14.20 -0.39
C GLY A 176 -11.60 -13.31 0.68
N SER A 177 -11.32 -12.07 0.29
CA SER A 177 -10.79 -11.04 1.20
C SER A 177 -11.63 -10.92 2.49
N PRO A 178 -10.99 -10.64 3.64
CA PRO A 178 -11.73 -10.36 4.87
C PRO A 178 -12.47 -9.02 4.83
N ILE A 179 -12.17 -8.14 3.85
CA ILE A 179 -12.74 -6.80 3.80
C ILE A 179 -14.21 -6.89 3.36
N ILE A 180 -15.10 -6.37 4.18
CA ILE A 180 -16.53 -6.33 3.92
C ILE A 180 -16.79 -5.45 2.70
N ARG A 181 -17.50 -6.00 1.71
CA ARG A 181 -17.94 -5.20 0.57
C ARG A 181 -19.18 -4.40 0.91
N GLU A 182 -19.18 -3.15 0.51
CA GLU A 182 -20.31 -2.23 0.69
C GLU A 182 -20.36 -1.21 -0.45
N THR A 183 -21.45 -0.47 -0.51
CA THR A 183 -21.64 0.60 -1.48
C THR A 183 -22.10 1.83 -0.72
N VAL A 184 -21.27 2.86 -0.73
CA VAL A 184 -21.44 4.07 0.08
C VAL A 184 -21.79 5.23 -0.85
N HIS A 185 -22.77 6.04 -0.45
CA HIS A 185 -23.09 7.27 -1.15
C HIS A 185 -22.28 8.43 -0.55
N ASP A 186 -21.42 9.03 -1.35
CA ASP A 186 -20.67 10.21 -0.96
C ASP A 186 -21.52 11.46 -1.20
N HIS A 187 -22.14 11.95 -0.13
CA HIS A 187 -22.98 13.14 -0.18
C HIS A 187 -22.23 14.41 -0.61
N SER A 188 -20.91 14.47 -0.45
CA SER A 188 -20.12 15.64 -0.83
C SER A 188 -19.87 15.71 -2.34
N THR A 189 -19.73 14.56 -3.00
CA THR A 189 -19.49 14.47 -4.45
C THR A 189 -20.73 14.05 -5.24
N GLY A 190 -21.79 13.59 -4.57
CA GLY A 190 -22.99 13.00 -5.17
C GLY A 190 -22.75 11.64 -5.84
N LYS A 191 -21.55 11.07 -5.67
CA LYS A 191 -21.14 9.81 -6.31
C LYS A 191 -21.33 8.63 -5.37
N THR A 192 -21.48 7.45 -5.97
CA THR A 192 -21.53 6.19 -5.23
C THR A 192 -20.16 5.51 -5.33
N LYS A 193 -19.62 5.09 -4.19
CA LYS A 193 -18.33 4.40 -4.05
C LYS A 193 -18.55 2.94 -3.67
N LYS A 194 -17.80 2.04 -4.30
CA LYS A 194 -17.75 0.62 -3.92
C LYS A 194 -16.62 0.41 -2.93
N LEU A 195 -16.85 -0.19 -1.78
CA LEU A 195 -15.78 -0.53 -0.86
C LEU A 195 -15.61 -2.05 -0.77
N GLY A 196 -14.42 -2.49 -0.40
CA GLY A 196 -14.01 -3.88 -0.32
C GLY A 196 -13.14 -4.33 -1.49
N SER A 197 -12.94 -5.65 -1.61
CA SER A 197 -12.00 -6.21 -2.57
C SER A 197 -12.66 -6.62 -3.89
N TYR A 198 -11.97 -6.34 -4.98
CA TYR A 198 -12.44 -6.58 -6.34
C TYR A 198 -11.30 -7.03 -7.26
N HIS A 199 -11.68 -7.73 -8.32
CA HIS A 199 -10.82 -8.02 -9.46
C HIS A 199 -11.15 -7.08 -10.61
N GLN A 200 -10.23 -6.18 -10.95
CA GLN A 200 -10.32 -5.42 -12.21
C GLN A 200 -9.74 -6.28 -13.32
N VAL A 201 -10.59 -6.78 -14.19
CA VAL A 201 -10.23 -7.72 -15.25
C VAL A 201 -10.20 -7.05 -16.60
N TYR A 202 -9.26 -7.47 -17.44
CA TYR A 202 -9.02 -6.93 -18.76
C TYR A 202 -9.22 -8.05 -19.78
N ARG A 203 -10.21 -7.89 -20.67
CA ARG A 203 -10.52 -8.86 -21.72
C ARG A 203 -10.22 -8.28 -23.10
N LEU A 204 -9.65 -9.09 -23.97
CA LEU A 204 -9.45 -8.78 -25.38
C LEU A 204 -10.10 -9.90 -26.20
N ASP A 205 -11.05 -9.54 -27.05
CA ASP A 205 -11.85 -10.46 -27.87
C ASP A 205 -12.48 -11.59 -27.02
N GLY A 206 -12.96 -11.23 -25.83
CA GLY A 206 -13.57 -12.15 -24.87
C GLY A 206 -12.60 -12.98 -24.03
N ARG A 207 -11.29 -12.98 -24.33
CA ARG A 207 -10.27 -13.68 -23.52
C ARG A 207 -9.78 -12.80 -22.37
N LEU A 208 -9.74 -13.33 -21.15
CA LEU A 208 -9.04 -12.68 -20.02
C LEU A 208 -7.52 -12.63 -20.26
N ILE A 209 -6.96 -11.42 -20.33
CA ILE A 209 -5.54 -11.18 -20.64
C ILE A 209 -4.76 -10.54 -19.50
N ALA A 210 -5.43 -9.84 -18.58
CA ALA A 210 -4.82 -9.29 -17.37
C ALA A 210 -5.85 -9.14 -16.25
N MET A 211 -5.37 -9.02 -15.01
CA MET A 211 -6.19 -8.80 -13.83
C MET A 211 -5.42 -8.06 -12.74
N ALA A 212 -6.02 -7.02 -12.18
CA ALA A 212 -5.60 -6.39 -10.94
C ALA A 212 -6.47 -6.86 -9.78
N VAL A 213 -5.85 -7.09 -8.63
CA VAL A 213 -6.53 -7.34 -7.35
C VAL A 213 -6.47 -6.04 -6.56
N LEU A 214 -7.63 -5.45 -6.31
CA LEU A 214 -7.77 -4.11 -5.75
C LEU A 214 -8.57 -4.15 -4.45
N ASP A 215 -8.12 -3.38 -3.48
CA ASP A 215 -8.91 -3.01 -2.30
C ASP A 215 -9.41 -1.58 -2.50
N LEU A 216 -10.72 -1.41 -2.61
CA LEU A 216 -11.36 -0.11 -2.67
C LEU A 216 -11.74 0.29 -1.25
N LEU A 217 -11.11 1.33 -0.74
CA LEU A 217 -11.19 1.79 0.64
C LEU A 217 -11.70 3.24 0.69
N PRO A 218 -12.23 3.72 1.82
CA PRO A 218 -12.90 5.03 1.93
C PRO A 218 -12.25 6.19 1.16
N HIS A 219 -10.93 6.31 1.18
CA HIS A 219 -10.20 7.35 0.44
C HIS A 219 -9.23 6.85 -0.62
N CYS A 220 -9.03 5.55 -0.78
CA CYS A 220 -8.05 5.05 -1.74
C CYS A 220 -8.48 3.81 -2.54
N VAL A 221 -7.92 3.71 -3.75
CA VAL A 221 -7.78 2.44 -4.46
C VAL A 221 -6.42 1.87 -4.10
N SER A 222 -6.35 0.67 -3.53
CA SER A 222 -5.10 0.03 -3.13
C SER A 222 -4.82 -1.21 -3.98
N GLY A 223 -3.69 -1.22 -4.67
CA GLY A 223 -3.22 -2.34 -5.47
C GLY A 223 -2.62 -3.44 -4.58
N VAL A 224 -3.19 -4.64 -4.62
CA VAL A 224 -2.73 -5.82 -3.89
C VAL A 224 -1.82 -6.66 -4.76
N TYR A 225 -2.28 -6.99 -5.97
CA TYR A 225 -1.54 -7.82 -6.91
C TYR A 225 -1.94 -7.50 -8.35
N PHE A 226 -1.05 -7.71 -9.30
CA PHE A 226 -1.35 -7.54 -10.71
C PHE A 226 -0.71 -8.65 -11.53
N MET A 227 -1.48 -9.21 -12.46
CA MET A 227 -1.03 -10.28 -13.33
C MET A 227 -1.52 -10.07 -14.77
N TYR A 228 -0.78 -10.62 -15.72
CA TYR A 228 -1.11 -10.59 -17.14
C TYR A 228 -0.64 -11.88 -17.82
N HIS A 229 -1.25 -12.22 -18.95
CA HIS A 229 -0.87 -13.40 -19.71
C HIS A 229 0.40 -13.13 -20.52
N SER A 230 1.32 -14.10 -20.58
CA SER A 230 2.64 -13.99 -21.23
C SER A 230 2.59 -13.47 -22.68
N ASP A 231 1.60 -13.87 -23.47
CA ASP A 231 1.30 -13.33 -24.82
C ASP A 231 1.28 -11.79 -24.90
N PHE A 232 0.99 -11.11 -23.78
CA PHE A 232 0.83 -9.66 -23.71
C PHE A 232 2.00 -8.93 -23.03
N GLU A 233 3.11 -9.62 -22.75
CA GLU A 233 4.29 -9.05 -22.09
C GLU A 233 4.81 -7.77 -22.78
N LYS A 234 4.78 -7.75 -24.12
CA LYS A 234 5.23 -6.61 -24.94
C LYS A 234 4.45 -5.30 -24.70
N TRP A 235 3.25 -5.37 -24.11
CA TRP A 235 2.35 -4.23 -23.94
C TRP A 235 2.52 -3.49 -22.62
N SER A 236 3.42 -3.93 -21.74
CA SER A 236 3.69 -3.27 -20.45
C SER A 236 2.44 -3.09 -19.59
N PHE A 237 1.67 -4.17 -19.41
CA PHE A 237 0.38 -4.13 -18.71
C PHE A 237 0.47 -3.57 -17.28
N GLY A 238 1.61 -3.69 -16.59
CA GLY A 238 1.79 -3.03 -15.28
C GLY A 238 1.76 -1.50 -15.35
N LYS A 239 2.11 -0.87 -16.49
CA LYS A 239 1.91 0.57 -16.70
C LYS A 239 0.47 0.90 -17.06
N LEU A 240 -0.13 0.10 -17.94
CA LEU A 240 -1.52 0.30 -18.36
C LEU A 240 -2.46 0.20 -17.17
N SER A 241 -2.27 -0.80 -16.31
CA SER A 241 -3.11 -1.03 -15.14
C SER A 241 -2.97 0.08 -14.11
N ALA A 242 -1.73 0.50 -13.79
CA ALA A 242 -1.50 1.59 -12.85
C ALA A 242 -2.18 2.91 -13.28
N LEU A 243 -2.17 3.22 -14.59
CA LEU A 243 -2.89 4.37 -15.12
C LEU A 243 -4.40 4.20 -15.03
N ARG A 244 -4.93 3.01 -15.38
CA ARG A 244 -6.37 2.71 -15.28
C ARG A 244 -6.87 2.76 -13.83
N GLU A 245 -6.08 2.24 -12.88
CA GLU A 245 -6.37 2.22 -11.45
C GLU A 245 -6.31 3.63 -10.83
N ALA A 246 -5.34 4.45 -11.24
CA ALA A 246 -5.32 5.88 -10.87
C ALA A 246 -6.54 6.63 -11.41
N ASN A 247 -6.97 6.33 -12.64
CA ASN A 247 -8.16 6.91 -13.23
C ASN A 247 -9.45 6.41 -12.55
N LEU A 248 -9.53 5.11 -12.22
CA LEU A 248 -10.62 4.56 -11.41
C LEU A 248 -10.76 5.32 -10.10
N ALA A 249 -9.64 5.59 -9.41
CA ALA A 249 -9.63 6.36 -8.18
C ALA A 249 -10.26 7.75 -8.38
N LEU A 250 -9.83 8.46 -9.43
CA LEU A 250 -10.33 9.80 -9.76
C LEU A 250 -11.83 9.78 -10.11
N GLU A 251 -12.26 8.84 -10.96
CA GLU A 251 -13.63 8.73 -11.47
C GLU A 251 -14.63 8.39 -10.37
N ALA A 252 -14.25 7.49 -9.47
CA ALA A 252 -15.06 7.08 -8.34
C ALA A 252 -14.84 7.95 -7.09
N ALA A 253 -14.15 9.09 -7.22
CA ALA A 253 -13.92 10.06 -6.14
C ALA A 253 -13.18 9.50 -4.91
N TYR A 254 -12.27 8.55 -5.13
CA TYR A 254 -11.19 8.28 -4.17
C TYR A 254 -10.14 9.39 -4.27
N SER A 255 -9.47 9.68 -3.15
CA SER A 255 -8.45 10.73 -3.11
C SER A 255 -7.09 10.24 -3.58
N TYR A 256 -6.82 8.94 -3.41
CA TYR A 256 -5.49 8.39 -3.61
C TYR A 256 -5.49 7.05 -4.34
N TYR A 257 -4.39 6.77 -5.04
CA TYR A 257 -4.07 5.44 -5.53
C TYR A 257 -2.82 4.94 -4.80
N TYR A 258 -2.96 3.84 -4.05
CA TYR A 258 -1.91 3.21 -3.27
C TYR A 258 -1.33 2.07 -4.12
N MET A 259 -0.12 2.24 -4.62
CA MET A 259 0.51 1.27 -5.53
C MET A 259 1.11 0.06 -4.80
N GLY A 260 0.64 -0.26 -3.59
CA GLY A 260 1.26 -1.27 -2.72
C GLY A 260 2.57 -0.78 -2.11
N TYR A 261 3.53 -1.67 -1.95
CA TYR A 261 4.88 -1.31 -1.48
C TYR A 261 5.78 -0.82 -2.62
N TYR A 262 6.66 0.11 -2.27
CA TYR A 262 7.86 0.49 -2.99
C TYR A 262 9.08 -0.07 -2.27
N ILE A 263 9.94 -0.76 -3.01
CA ILE A 263 11.19 -1.33 -2.50
C ILE A 263 12.31 -0.77 -3.36
N HIS A 264 13.06 0.20 -2.82
CA HIS A 264 14.05 0.96 -3.57
C HIS A 264 15.18 0.07 -4.14
N SER A 265 15.60 -0.94 -3.37
CA SER A 265 16.64 -1.91 -3.75
C SER A 265 16.16 -2.95 -4.79
N CYS A 266 14.85 -3.05 -5.05
CA CYS A 266 14.31 -4.03 -5.98
C CYS A 266 14.03 -3.39 -7.34
N GLN A 267 14.82 -3.76 -8.36
CA GLN A 267 14.69 -3.22 -9.72
C GLN A 267 13.27 -3.37 -10.30
N LYS A 268 12.59 -4.51 -10.02
CA LYS A 268 11.21 -4.75 -10.46
C LYS A 268 10.18 -3.82 -9.81
N MET A 269 10.53 -3.16 -8.70
CA MET A 269 9.65 -2.29 -7.93
C MET A 269 10.00 -0.81 -8.05
N ARG A 270 11.19 -0.47 -8.55
CA ARG A 270 11.66 0.93 -8.70
C ARG A 270 10.75 1.78 -9.58
N TYR A 271 10.13 1.19 -10.61
CA TYR A 271 9.28 1.92 -11.55
C TYR A 271 8.08 2.62 -10.88
N LYS A 272 7.63 2.17 -9.70
CA LYS A 272 6.51 2.82 -8.99
C LYS A 272 6.85 4.24 -8.54
N GLY A 273 8.14 4.55 -8.37
CA GLY A 273 8.61 5.92 -8.09
C GLY A 273 8.43 6.87 -9.27
N ASP A 274 8.21 6.37 -10.49
CA ASP A 274 8.08 7.21 -11.69
C ASP A 274 6.68 7.84 -11.84
N TYR A 275 5.71 7.49 -11.00
CA TYR A 275 4.34 8.02 -11.05
C TYR A 275 4.22 9.23 -10.14
N GLN A 276 4.27 10.43 -10.72
CA GLN A 276 4.41 11.67 -9.97
C GLN A 276 3.13 12.54 -9.95
N PRO A 277 2.85 13.25 -8.85
CA PRO A 277 3.61 13.25 -7.59
C PRO A 277 3.44 11.93 -6.81
N GLN A 278 4.55 11.38 -6.31
CA GLN A 278 4.54 10.18 -5.47
C GLN A 278 4.90 10.58 -4.03
N TYR A 279 4.22 9.98 -3.06
CA TYR A 279 4.52 10.14 -1.65
C TYR A 279 4.78 8.78 -1.02
N PHE A 280 5.61 8.73 0.01
CA PHE A 280 5.80 7.57 0.85
C PHE A 280 5.50 7.87 2.32
N LEU A 281 5.04 6.86 3.04
CA LEU A 281 4.69 6.96 4.45
C LEU A 281 5.94 6.86 5.32
N ASP A 282 6.22 7.90 6.10
CA ASP A 282 7.21 7.87 7.17
C ASP A 282 6.59 7.18 8.40
N LEU A 283 7.03 5.97 8.72
CA LEU A 283 6.46 5.18 9.80
C LEU A 283 6.73 5.75 11.20
N ASP A 284 7.69 6.66 11.36
CA ASP A 284 7.98 7.23 12.69
C ASP A 284 7.00 8.35 13.07
N THR A 285 6.34 8.97 12.09
CA THR A 285 5.39 10.09 12.32
C THR A 285 4.05 9.92 11.61
N PHE A 286 3.92 8.92 10.75
CA PHE A 286 2.83 8.71 9.79
C PHE A 286 2.60 9.89 8.83
N ALA A 287 3.61 10.77 8.69
CA ALA A 287 3.60 11.81 7.67
C ALA A 287 3.81 11.22 6.27
N TRP A 288 3.26 11.90 5.27
CA TRP A 288 3.47 11.55 3.86
C TRP A 288 4.50 12.48 3.25
N ASP A 289 5.70 11.96 3.06
CA ASP A 289 6.83 12.68 2.47
C ASP A 289 6.93 12.43 0.97
N ARG A 290 7.46 13.40 0.22
CA ARG A 290 7.63 13.24 -1.23
C ARG A 290 8.68 12.17 -1.52
N LEU A 291 8.37 11.27 -2.44
CA LEU A 291 9.36 10.35 -3.02
C LEU A 291 10.05 11.05 -4.20
N ASP A 292 11.00 11.92 -3.87
CA ASP A 292 11.77 12.74 -4.80
C ASP A 292 13.26 12.36 -4.82
N GLU A 293 14.08 13.22 -5.42
CA GLU A 293 15.52 12.98 -5.56
C GLU A 293 16.25 12.97 -4.20
N GLU A 294 15.80 13.75 -3.21
CA GLU A 294 16.41 13.74 -1.88
C GLU A 294 16.12 12.41 -1.18
N ALA A 295 14.85 12.01 -1.14
CA ALA A 295 14.44 10.75 -0.53
C ALA A 295 15.13 9.54 -1.19
N THR A 296 15.19 9.52 -2.53
CA THR A 296 15.82 8.42 -3.26
C THR A 296 17.33 8.33 -3.01
N LYS A 297 18.07 9.46 -2.97
CA LYS A 297 19.50 9.46 -2.61
C LYS A 297 19.76 8.96 -1.19
N LEU A 298 18.84 9.21 -0.25
CA LEU A 298 18.93 8.66 1.11
C LEU A 298 18.72 7.14 1.10
N MET A 299 17.74 6.65 0.33
CA MET A 299 17.44 5.22 0.20
C MET A 299 18.55 4.43 -0.52
N GLU A 300 19.42 5.10 -1.28
CA GLU A 300 20.64 4.48 -1.84
C GLU A 300 21.72 4.24 -0.79
N LYS A 301 21.75 5.09 0.26
CA LYS A 301 22.80 5.08 1.30
C LYS A 301 22.38 4.35 2.57
N LYS A 302 21.09 4.34 2.88
CA LYS A 302 20.55 3.80 4.14
C LYS A 302 19.61 2.63 3.86
N LYS A 303 19.66 1.61 4.73
CA LYS A 303 18.75 0.46 4.66
C LYS A 303 17.29 0.88 4.84
N TYR A 304 17.04 1.81 5.75
CA TYR A 304 15.75 2.40 6.03
C TYR A 304 15.88 3.92 6.18
N VAL A 305 14.90 4.66 5.66
CA VAL A 305 14.84 6.13 5.66
C VAL A 305 13.55 6.57 6.33
N SER A 306 13.68 7.45 7.31
CA SER A 306 12.60 8.25 7.88
C SER A 306 12.97 9.72 7.71
N MET A 307 12.17 10.47 6.97
CA MET A 307 12.48 11.87 6.68
C MET A 307 12.35 12.74 7.93
N SER A 308 11.45 12.39 8.85
CA SER A 308 11.34 13.06 10.15
C SER A 308 12.62 12.91 10.96
N ARG A 309 13.24 11.71 11.01
CA ARG A 309 14.56 11.51 11.62
C ARG A 309 15.65 12.29 10.90
N GLU A 310 15.69 12.29 9.57
CA GLU A 310 16.68 13.08 8.82
C GLU A 310 16.56 14.58 9.10
N ARG A 311 15.33 15.11 9.18
CA ARG A 311 15.07 16.52 9.54
C ARG A 311 15.55 16.83 10.96
N ALA A 312 15.28 15.94 11.92
CA ALA A 312 15.73 16.11 13.30
C ALA A 312 17.27 16.11 13.42
N LEU A 313 17.95 15.20 12.72
CA LEU A 313 19.43 15.14 12.68
C LEU A 313 20.05 16.39 12.05
N LYS A 314 19.46 16.91 10.96
CA LYS A 314 19.92 18.17 10.35
C LYS A 314 19.73 19.35 11.30
N ALA A 315 18.66 19.38 12.08
CA ALA A 315 18.39 20.44 13.05
C ALA A 315 19.40 20.45 14.21
N THR A 316 19.79 19.27 14.72
CA THR A 316 20.79 19.15 15.79
C THR A 316 22.21 19.47 15.30
N GLN A 317 22.56 19.11 14.07
CA GLN A 317 23.85 19.43 13.47
C GLN A 317 24.03 20.91 13.14
N ASN A 318 22.94 21.62 12.81
CA ASN A 318 23.02 23.03 12.42
C ASN A 318 23.01 24.02 13.61
N GLY A 319 22.63 23.59 14.83
CA GLY A 319 22.62 24.43 16.04
C GLY A 319 21.80 25.73 15.93
N PRO A 320 21.54 26.46 17.03
CA PRO A 320 21.09 27.84 16.92
C PRO A 320 22.25 28.69 16.38
N ALA A 321 21.97 29.53 15.38
CA ALA A 321 22.94 30.52 14.89
C ALA A 321 23.53 31.30 16.08
N PRO A 322 24.84 31.59 16.10
CA PRO A 322 25.43 32.38 17.17
C PRO A 322 24.68 33.70 17.27
N SER A 323 24.15 33.99 18.47
CA SER A 323 23.55 35.29 18.77
C SER A 323 24.59 36.38 18.49
N PRO A 324 24.20 37.54 17.94
CA PRO A 324 25.13 38.63 17.72
C PRO A 324 25.51 39.22 19.09
N ASN A 325 26.59 38.73 19.67
CA ASN A 325 27.22 39.41 20.79
C ASN A 325 27.98 40.62 20.25
N LEU A 326 27.41 41.79 20.51
CA LEU A 326 28.13 43.04 20.68
C LEU A 326 29.12 42.87 21.84
N ASP A 327 30.40 42.67 21.54
CA ASP A 327 31.46 43.49 22.14
C ASP A 327 32.83 43.14 21.52
N GLY A 328 33.63 44.18 21.30
CA GLY A 328 34.90 44.11 20.61
C GLY A 328 36.06 43.67 21.50
N SER A 329 37.00 42.92 20.91
CA SER A 329 38.43 43.08 21.13
C SER A 329 39.22 42.31 20.08
N GLU A 330 40.26 42.97 19.59
CA GLU A 330 41.11 42.60 18.45
C GLU A 330 41.96 41.33 18.65
N GLY A 331 42.27 40.68 17.52
CA GLY A 331 43.60 40.13 17.27
C GLY A 331 43.76 38.60 17.30
N LYS A 332 43.79 37.96 16.12
CA LYS A 332 45.01 37.53 15.43
C LYS A 332 44.71 36.48 14.35
N ASP A 333 45.31 36.73 13.19
CA ASP A 333 45.39 35.84 12.04
C ASP A 333 45.93 34.45 12.41
N THR A 334 45.25 33.40 11.93
CA THR A 334 45.94 32.18 11.50
C THR A 334 45.13 31.55 10.37
N GLN A 335 45.69 31.63 9.16
CA GLN A 335 45.30 30.81 8.02
C GLN A 335 45.44 29.34 8.39
N MET A 336 44.38 28.54 8.25
CA MET A 336 44.55 27.11 8.07
C MET A 336 43.63 26.58 6.96
N THR A 337 44.29 25.84 6.09
CA THR A 337 43.93 25.32 4.80
C THR A 337 42.82 24.27 4.85
N ASN A 338 41.87 24.37 3.91
CA ASN A 338 40.96 23.28 3.56
C ASN A 338 41.76 22.06 3.09
N GLN A 339 41.77 21.01 3.90
CA GLN A 339 42.02 19.65 3.42
C GLN A 339 40.70 18.90 3.50
N TYR A 340 40.14 18.67 2.31
CA TYR A 340 39.11 17.67 2.09
C TYR A 340 39.76 16.29 2.32
N GLU A 341 39.45 15.67 3.45
CA GLU A 341 39.63 14.22 3.60
C GLU A 341 38.28 13.54 3.41
N GLU A 342 38.14 12.93 2.24
CA GLU A 342 37.22 11.83 2.00
C GLU A 342 37.52 10.72 3.00
N ASN A 343 36.65 10.55 4.00
CA ASN A 343 36.55 9.29 4.71
C ASN A 343 35.09 8.84 4.72
N GLY A 344 34.78 7.98 3.76
CA GLY A 344 33.59 7.17 3.77
C GLY A 344 33.66 6.17 4.91
N ASN A 345 32.84 6.38 5.94
CA ASN A 345 32.15 5.33 6.68
C ASN A 345 31.11 5.97 7.62
N SER A 346 29.95 6.38 7.09
CA SER A 346 28.84 6.82 7.95
C SER A 346 28.08 5.59 8.46
N ALA A 347 28.74 4.79 9.29
CA ALA A 347 28.13 3.69 10.05
C ALA A 347 27.76 4.12 11.49
N GLU A 348 27.80 5.42 11.80
CA GLU A 348 27.61 5.93 13.18
C GLU A 348 26.19 6.43 13.49
N SER A 349 25.21 6.34 12.58
CA SER A 349 23.83 6.80 12.86
C SER A 349 22.83 5.72 13.28
N ASP A 350 23.22 4.45 13.27
CA ASP A 350 22.31 3.32 13.59
C ASP A 350 22.36 2.89 15.08
N SER A 351 23.08 3.63 15.93
CA SER A 351 23.35 3.28 17.33
C SER A 351 22.19 3.52 18.32
N ASN A 352 21.04 4.02 17.87
CA ASN A 352 19.89 4.35 18.73
C ASN A 352 18.79 3.29 18.80
N PHE A 353 19.01 2.07 18.26
CA PHE A 353 18.01 1.01 18.31
C PHE A 353 18.32 -0.02 19.39
N ALA A 354 17.32 -0.38 20.19
CA ALA A 354 17.44 -1.37 21.26
C ALA A 354 17.81 -2.78 20.77
N VAL A 355 17.57 -3.08 19.49
CA VAL A 355 17.79 -4.41 18.90
C VAL A 355 18.38 -4.30 17.49
N GLN A 356 19.43 -5.07 17.20
CA GLN A 356 20.19 -5.02 15.94
C GLN A 356 19.91 -6.19 14.98
N SER A 357 19.27 -7.28 15.44
CA SER A 357 18.95 -8.42 14.58
C SER A 357 17.63 -9.13 14.94
N VAL A 358 17.10 -9.94 14.00
CA VAL A 358 15.90 -10.78 14.22
C VAL A 358 16.15 -11.87 15.27
N ALA A 359 17.38 -12.41 15.32
CA ALA A 359 17.75 -13.43 16.28
C ALA A 359 17.68 -12.91 17.72
N ASP A 360 18.01 -11.64 17.92
CA ASP A 360 17.93 -10.99 19.23
C ASP A 360 16.47 -10.84 19.71
N ILE A 361 15.51 -10.61 18.80
CA ILE A 361 14.07 -10.56 19.12
C ILE A 361 13.55 -11.93 19.55
N ASP A 362 13.82 -12.96 18.73
CA ASP A 362 13.31 -14.32 18.97
C ASP A 362 13.92 -14.95 20.24
N GLN A 363 15.19 -14.66 20.54
CA GLN A 363 15.87 -15.18 21.73
C GLN A 363 15.45 -14.45 23.00
N ALA A 364 15.11 -13.15 22.92
CA ALA A 364 14.67 -12.36 24.06
C ALA A 364 13.17 -12.55 24.38
N GLY A 365 12.35 -12.97 23.40
CA GLY A 365 10.90 -12.92 23.53
C GLY A 365 10.38 -11.50 23.77
N ALA A 366 11.14 -10.51 23.30
CA ALA A 366 10.89 -9.09 23.51
C ALA A 366 9.69 -8.62 22.68
N SER A 367 8.89 -7.73 23.25
CA SER A 367 7.78 -7.11 22.52
C SER A 367 8.31 -6.22 21.39
N VAL A 368 7.56 -6.10 20.30
CA VAL A 368 7.88 -5.14 19.23
C VAL A 368 7.82 -3.68 19.71
N ILE A 369 7.13 -3.41 20.82
CA ILE A 369 7.16 -2.13 21.54
C ILE A 369 8.57 -1.87 22.09
N GLU A 370 9.15 -2.84 22.81
CA GLU A 370 10.50 -2.73 23.39
C GLU A 370 11.59 -2.69 22.31
N CYS A 371 11.37 -3.37 21.19
CA CYS A 371 12.26 -3.33 20.04
C CYS A 371 12.22 -1.98 19.30
N GLY A 372 11.28 -1.09 19.61
CA GLY A 372 11.08 0.19 18.94
C GLY A 372 10.81 0.05 17.45
N MET A 373 10.00 -0.94 17.07
CA MET A 373 9.66 -1.20 15.66
C MET A 373 9.03 0.04 14.99
N PRO A 374 9.45 0.46 13.78
CA PRO A 374 8.91 1.65 13.14
C PRO A 374 7.39 1.58 12.93
N GLY A 375 6.70 2.62 13.36
CA GLY A 375 5.24 2.73 13.33
C GLY A 375 4.52 1.85 14.34
N VAL A 376 5.21 1.41 15.39
CA VAL A 376 4.61 0.84 16.61
C VAL A 376 4.68 1.90 17.71
N MET A 377 3.59 2.09 18.44
CA MET A 377 3.53 3.04 19.54
C MET A 377 4.42 2.59 20.72
N SER A 378 5.01 3.56 21.40
CA SER A 378 5.66 3.37 22.70
C SER A 378 4.62 3.12 23.80
N VAL A 379 5.08 2.67 24.98
CA VAL A 379 4.22 2.49 26.17
C VAL A 379 3.57 3.81 26.58
N ASP A 380 4.33 4.91 26.60
CA ASP A 380 3.80 6.23 26.97
C ASP A 380 2.70 6.70 26.00
N GLU A 381 2.88 6.47 24.70
CA GLU A 381 1.86 6.80 23.70
C GLU A 381 0.61 5.94 23.84
N LEU A 382 0.76 4.64 24.15
CA LEU A 382 -0.35 3.74 24.42
C LEU A 382 -1.18 4.24 25.61
N GLU A 383 -0.53 4.50 26.74
CA GLU A 383 -1.19 4.98 27.96
C GLU A 383 -1.95 6.30 27.75
N GLN A 384 -1.45 7.16 26.87
CA GLN A 384 -2.06 8.46 26.59
C GLN A 384 -3.21 8.41 25.58
N GLN A 385 -3.22 7.45 24.65
CA GLN A 385 -4.10 7.49 23.48
C GLN A 385 -5.09 6.33 23.39
N ILE A 386 -4.88 5.23 24.13
CA ILE A 386 -5.71 4.03 24.05
C ILE A 386 -6.03 3.54 25.47
N ASP A 387 -7.32 3.48 25.79
CA ASP A 387 -7.79 2.82 27.00
C ASP A 387 -7.76 1.30 26.82
N LEU A 388 -6.68 0.66 27.29
CA LEU A 388 -6.52 -0.78 27.18
C LEU A 388 -7.55 -1.55 28.01
N ASP A 389 -8.20 -0.94 29.00
CA ASP A 389 -9.20 -1.58 29.87
C ASP A 389 -10.56 -1.73 29.16
N ASP A 390 -10.79 -0.97 28.07
CA ASP A 390 -12.03 -0.96 27.30
C ASP A 390 -11.93 -1.63 25.92
N ILE A 391 -10.95 -2.53 25.72
CA ILE A 391 -10.81 -3.26 24.45
C ILE A 391 -11.76 -4.46 24.40
N ASN A 392 -12.46 -4.61 23.27
CA ASN A 392 -13.33 -5.76 23.03
C ASN A 392 -12.50 -7.03 22.79
N ILE A 393 -12.76 -8.07 23.58
CA ILE A 393 -12.13 -9.40 23.47
C ILE A 393 -13.19 -10.49 23.34
N LYS A 394 -12.99 -11.41 22.38
CA LYS A 394 -13.80 -12.61 22.22
C LYS A 394 -13.10 -13.80 22.87
N ILE A 395 -13.72 -14.36 23.91
CA ILE A 395 -13.16 -15.49 24.69
C ILE A 395 -13.86 -16.83 24.40
N SER A 396 -15.04 -16.78 23.81
CA SER A 396 -15.80 -17.95 23.36
C SER A 396 -16.54 -17.62 22.06
N PRO A 397 -17.09 -18.61 21.32
CA PRO A 397 -17.84 -18.35 20.10
C PRO A 397 -19.00 -17.35 20.25
N THR A 398 -19.56 -17.21 21.46
CA THR A 398 -20.74 -16.38 21.74
C THR A 398 -20.48 -15.25 22.74
N THR A 399 -19.28 -15.18 23.33
CA THR A 399 -18.98 -14.24 24.42
C THR A 399 -17.91 -13.24 23.98
N ILE A 400 -18.33 -11.99 23.90
CA ILE A 400 -17.46 -10.82 23.79
C ILE A 400 -17.59 -10.06 25.10
N THR A 401 -16.45 -9.64 25.64
CA THR A 401 -16.37 -8.85 26.87
C THR A 401 -15.28 -7.80 26.72
N LYS A 402 -15.13 -6.94 27.73
CA LYS A 402 -14.02 -6.00 27.82
C LYS A 402 -12.82 -6.65 28.48
N THR A 403 -11.62 -6.19 28.14
CA THR A 403 -10.35 -6.64 28.73
C THR A 403 -10.35 -6.51 30.26
N SER A 404 -10.85 -5.40 30.81
CA SER A 404 -11.01 -5.18 32.26
C SER A 404 -11.87 -6.22 32.98
N ASN A 405 -12.76 -6.93 32.27
CA ASN A 405 -13.57 -7.99 32.87
C ASN A 405 -12.84 -9.33 32.97
N ILE A 406 -11.60 -9.44 32.47
CA ILE A 406 -10.81 -10.67 32.52
C ILE A 406 -10.01 -10.73 33.82
N VAL A 407 -10.16 -11.80 34.58
CA VAL A 407 -9.50 -11.99 35.90
C VAL A 407 -7.99 -11.82 35.84
N SER A 408 -7.35 -12.28 34.75
CA SER A 408 -5.91 -12.18 34.55
C SER A 408 -5.47 -10.90 33.83
N TRP A 409 -6.35 -9.89 33.69
CA TRP A 409 -6.03 -8.68 32.93
C TRP A 409 -4.84 -7.93 33.53
N ASP A 410 -4.81 -7.75 34.85
CA ASP A 410 -3.74 -7.03 35.54
C ASP A 410 -2.56 -7.93 35.97
N SER A 411 -2.46 -9.14 35.42
CA SER A 411 -1.43 -10.10 35.82
C SER A 411 -0.05 -9.88 35.18
N GLY A 412 0.12 -8.86 34.34
CA GLY A 412 1.38 -8.57 33.63
C GLY A 412 1.46 -7.13 33.11
N SER A 413 2.64 -6.75 32.61
CA SER A 413 2.90 -5.42 32.03
C SER A 413 2.49 -5.35 30.55
N MET A 414 2.48 -4.14 29.98
CA MET A 414 2.20 -3.91 28.56
C MET A 414 3.26 -4.52 27.61
N THR A 415 4.43 -4.89 28.11
CA THR A 415 5.48 -5.52 27.30
C THR A 415 5.65 -7.01 27.57
N ASP A 416 4.93 -7.58 28.55
CA ASP A 416 4.97 -9.01 28.84
C ASP A 416 4.05 -9.80 27.90
N LEU A 417 4.63 -10.34 26.82
CA LEU A 417 3.93 -11.15 25.83
C LEU A 417 3.38 -12.48 26.35
N LYS A 418 3.71 -12.88 27.59
CA LYS A 418 3.10 -14.06 28.24
C LYS A 418 1.80 -13.70 28.96
N SER A 419 1.52 -12.42 29.14
CA SER A 419 0.30 -11.91 29.75
C SER A 419 -0.72 -11.49 28.69
N LEU A 420 -2.01 -11.49 29.06
CA LEU A 420 -3.06 -10.97 28.17
C LEU A 420 -2.86 -9.47 27.91
N LYS A 421 -2.43 -8.71 28.93
CA LYS A 421 -2.18 -7.27 28.84
C LYS A 421 -1.11 -6.95 27.80
N GLY A 422 0.02 -7.64 27.82
CA GLY A 422 1.08 -7.45 26.84
C GLY A 422 0.67 -7.83 25.42
N ILE A 423 -0.08 -8.92 25.23
CA ILE A 423 -0.58 -9.30 23.90
C ILE A 423 -1.54 -8.24 23.33
N ILE A 424 -2.46 -7.73 24.15
CA ILE A 424 -3.41 -6.67 23.72
C ILE A 424 -2.69 -5.34 23.52
N ALA A 425 -1.75 -4.96 24.39
CA ALA A 425 -0.96 -3.74 24.25
C ALA A 425 -0.15 -3.76 22.95
N GLU A 426 0.50 -4.87 22.64
CA GLU A 426 1.27 -5.03 21.40
C GLU A 426 0.38 -4.92 20.15
N LEU A 427 -0.80 -5.55 20.20
CA LEU A 427 -1.81 -5.39 19.15
C LEU A 427 -2.20 -3.92 18.99
N ALA A 428 -2.54 -3.26 20.10
CA ALA A 428 -2.98 -1.87 20.10
C ALA A 428 -1.90 -0.92 19.57
N ALA A 429 -0.64 -1.16 19.93
CA ALA A 429 0.49 -0.34 19.49
C ALA A 429 0.73 -0.46 17.98
N CYS A 430 0.60 -1.67 17.43
CA CYS A 430 0.79 -1.92 16.01
C CYS A 430 -0.38 -1.38 15.17
N VAL A 431 -1.61 -1.55 15.65
CA VAL A 431 -2.83 -1.13 14.98
C VAL A 431 -3.03 0.39 15.05
N GLY A 432 -2.72 1.00 16.20
CA GLY A 432 -2.84 2.43 16.44
C GLY A 432 -4.21 2.88 16.93
N PRO A 433 -4.31 4.13 17.41
CA PRO A 433 -5.47 4.61 18.16
C PRO A 433 -6.72 4.77 17.29
N GLU A 434 -6.58 5.16 16.02
CA GLU A 434 -7.72 5.36 15.12
C GLU A 434 -8.55 4.08 14.96
N VAL A 435 -7.88 2.95 14.71
CA VAL A 435 -8.54 1.65 14.51
C VAL A 435 -8.84 0.97 15.84
N MET A 436 -8.02 1.14 16.88
CA MET A 436 -8.32 0.56 18.20
C MET A 436 -9.53 1.23 18.87
N ASN A 437 -9.68 2.55 18.73
CA ASN A 437 -10.74 3.33 19.37
C ASN A 437 -12.03 3.39 18.53
N SER A 438 -12.05 2.81 17.31
CA SER A 438 -13.27 2.72 16.49
C SER A 438 -14.35 1.85 17.14
N GLY A 439 -13.96 0.97 18.08
CA GLY A 439 -14.83 0.03 18.77
C GLY A 439 -15.26 -1.18 17.92
N THR A 440 -14.86 -1.25 16.65
CA THR A 440 -15.19 -2.35 15.72
C THR A 440 -14.20 -3.52 15.83
N LEU A 441 -12.97 -3.24 16.26
CA LEU A 441 -11.93 -4.27 16.40
C LEU A 441 -12.18 -5.14 17.64
N VAL A 442 -12.06 -6.45 17.46
CA VAL A 442 -12.19 -7.43 18.54
C VAL A 442 -10.96 -8.36 18.54
N ALA A 443 -10.33 -8.54 19.70
CA ALA A 443 -9.24 -9.49 19.80
C ALA A 443 -9.80 -10.91 20.01
N ASN A 444 -9.43 -11.89 19.18
CA ASN A 444 -9.95 -13.27 19.31
C ASN A 444 -9.01 -14.20 20.08
N PHE A 445 -9.50 -14.69 21.21
CA PHE A 445 -8.84 -15.75 21.96
C PHE A 445 -9.72 -16.99 22.09
N SER A 446 -10.90 -17.03 21.44
CA SER A 446 -11.71 -18.24 21.42
C SER A 446 -10.96 -19.35 20.68
N ARG A 447 -11.05 -20.57 21.24
CA ARG A 447 -10.65 -21.79 20.54
C ARG A 447 -11.71 -22.11 19.48
N ASP A 448 -11.76 -21.31 18.42
CA ASP A 448 -12.50 -21.68 17.24
C ASP A 448 -11.71 -22.81 16.58
N SER A 449 -12.20 -24.06 16.66
CA SER A 449 -11.63 -25.18 15.89
C SER A 449 -11.52 -24.72 14.43
N PRO A 450 -10.32 -24.73 13.81
CA PRO A 450 -10.24 -24.43 12.40
C PRO A 450 -10.88 -25.62 11.68
N THR A 451 -12.12 -25.47 11.23
CA THR A 451 -12.62 -26.27 10.11
C THR A 451 -11.72 -25.92 8.94
N ALA A 452 -10.80 -26.85 8.65
CA ALA A 452 -10.09 -26.95 7.41
C ALA A 452 -11.09 -26.88 6.25
N GLY A 453 -10.82 -25.96 5.32
CA GLY A 453 -11.46 -25.82 4.02
C GLY A 453 -10.46 -25.21 3.06
#